data_AF-A0A2V6HXF1-F1
#
_entry.id   AF-A0A2V6HXF1-F1
#
_cell.length_a   1.000
_cell.length_b   1.000
_cell.length_c   1.000
_cell.angle_alpha   90.00
_cell.angle_beta   90.00
_cell.angle_gamma   90.00
#
_symmetry.space_group_name_H-M   'P 1'
#
loop_
_entity.id
_entity.type
_entity.pdbx_description
1 polymer ?
#
loop_
_entity_poly.entity_id
_entity_poly.type
_entity_poly.pdbx_seq_one_letter_code
_entity_poly.pdbx_strand_id
1 'polypeptide(L)'
;MANFFPRWTNWIPLKLVICGIIALCGLTAATWYYATPKYTKIGYEPIQPVPFPHDIHVSQLGMDCRYCHSFVEMAAQSNVPNTQTCMNCHTQVQKDNPKLEPVRASWKTGNPVEWVWIYRTVD
;
A
#
# COMPACT_ATOMS: atom_id res chain seq x y z
N MET A 1 37.04 9.87 58.28
CA MET A 1 35.81 10.03 57.46
C MET A 1 35.66 8.77 56.63
N ALA A 2 34.56 8.04 56.79
CA ALA A 2 34.31 6.85 55.97
C ALA A 2 34.05 7.30 54.53
N ASN A 3 34.80 6.77 53.56
CA ASN A 3 34.50 6.99 52.14
C ASN A 3 33.22 6.23 51.82
N PHE A 4 32.08 6.92 51.81
CA PHE A 4 30.78 6.35 51.47
C PHE A 4 30.73 5.79 50.03
N PHE A 5 31.57 6.33 49.13
CA PHE A 5 31.69 5.84 47.75
C PHE A 5 33.12 5.37 47.46
N PRO A 6 33.32 4.08 47.14
CA PRO A 6 34.62 3.59 46.68
C PRO A 6 35.02 4.22 45.34
N ARG A 7 36.34 4.31 45.05
CA ARG A 7 36.87 4.95 43.82
C ARG A 7 36.35 4.38 42.51
N TRP A 8 35.90 3.12 42.49
CA TRP A 8 35.30 2.49 41.30
C TRP A 8 33.95 3.15 40.92
N THR A 9 33.30 3.82 41.88
CA THR A 9 32.03 4.55 41.67
C THR A 9 32.20 5.73 40.70
N ASN A 10 33.39 6.34 40.61
CA ASN A 10 33.65 7.45 39.68
C ASN A 10 33.46 7.07 38.21
N TRP A 11 33.52 5.78 37.89
CA TRP A 11 33.29 5.26 36.53
C TRP A 11 31.81 4.97 36.24
N ILE A 12 30.95 4.87 37.25
CA ILE A 12 29.53 4.56 37.06
C ILE A 12 28.82 5.63 36.24
N PRO A 13 28.96 6.95 36.52
CA PRO A 13 28.30 7.99 35.73
C PRO A 13 28.72 7.94 34.25
N LEU A 14 30.02 7.74 33.99
CA LEU A 14 30.53 7.64 32.62
C LEU A 14 29.95 6.43 31.88
N LYS A 15 29.91 5.26 32.54
CA LYS A 15 29.32 4.05 31.96
C LYS A 15 27.83 4.22 31.68
N LEU A 16 27.09 4.82 32.62
CA LEU A 16 25.66 5.08 32.45
C LEU A 16 25.39 6.04 31.29
N VAL A 17 26.21 7.10 31.14
CA VAL A 17 26.10 8.04 30.02
C VAL A 17 26.39 7.33 28.69
N ILE A 18 27.46 6.54 28.60
CA ILE A 18 27.80 5.81 27.37
C ILE A 18 26.71 4.79 27.02
N CYS A 19 26.26 3.99 27.98
CA CYS A 19 25.17 3.03 27.76
C CYS A 19 23.87 3.73 27.34
N GLY A 20 23.55 4.87 27.96
CA GLY A 20 22.40 5.68 27.62
C GLY A 20 22.46 6.21 26.18
N ILE A 21 23.61 6.74 25.75
CA ILE A 21 23.82 7.22 24.39
C ILE A 21 23.69 6.07 23.38
N ILE A 22 24.32 4.92 23.63
CA ILE A 22 24.25 3.76 22.75
C ILE A 22 22.80 3.28 22.61
N ALA A 23 22.07 3.17 23.73
CA ALA A 23 20.67 2.77 23.71
C ALA A 23 19.80 3.76 22.91
N LEU A 24 20.00 5.07 23.12
CA LEU A 24 19.27 6.11 22.41
C LEU A 24 19.56 6.09 20.90
N CYS A 25 20.83 6.02 20.51
CA CYS A 25 21.23 5.93 19.11
C CYS A 25 20.70 4.66 18.46
N GLY A 26 20.77 3.52 19.15
CA GLY A 26 20.25 2.24 18.67
C GLY A 26 18.74 2.27 18.47
N LEU A 27 17.98 2.83 19.43
CA LEU A 27 16.54 2.99 19.31
C LEU A 27 16.18 3.92 18.15
N THR A 28 16.85 5.06 18.02
CA THR A 28 16.59 6.02 16.94
C THR A 28 16.91 5.43 15.57
N ALA A 29 18.00 4.68 15.43
CA ALA A 29 18.35 4.00 14.19
C ALA A 29 17.36 2.88 13.85
N ALA A 30 16.93 2.11 14.85
CA ALA A 30 15.95 1.05 14.66
C ALA A 30 14.59 1.61 14.24
N THR A 31 14.09 2.65 14.89
CA THR A 31 12.83 3.29 14.50
C THR A 31 12.93 3.90 13.10
N TRP A 32 14.01 4.61 12.79
CA TRP A 32 14.26 5.16 11.46
C TRP A 32 14.24 4.09 10.35
N TYR A 33 14.83 2.92 10.62
CA TYR A 33 14.90 1.84 9.63
C TYR A 33 13.57 1.08 9.51
N TYR A 34 13.02 0.61 10.63
CA TYR A 34 11.89 -0.33 10.65
C TYR A 34 10.51 0.34 10.60
N ALA A 35 10.37 1.60 10.98
CA ALA A 35 9.08 2.29 10.93
C ALA A 35 8.73 2.83 9.52
N THR A 36 9.49 2.46 8.49
CA THR A 36 9.22 2.91 7.11
C THR A 36 8.05 2.14 6.47
N PRO A 37 7.27 2.75 5.55
CA PRO A 37 6.15 2.10 4.86
C PRO A 37 6.52 0.82 4.12
N LYS A 38 7.79 0.65 3.77
CA LYS A 38 8.36 -0.58 3.21
C LYS A 38 8.07 -1.80 4.09
N TYR A 39 7.97 -1.65 5.40
CA TYR A 39 7.73 -2.78 6.31
C TYR A 39 6.28 -2.90 6.76
N THR A 40 5.44 -1.90 6.50
CA THR A 40 4.04 -1.87 6.99
C THR A 40 2.99 -1.98 5.89
N LYS A 41 3.33 -1.72 4.62
CA LYS A 41 2.35 -1.67 3.51
C LYS A 41 2.63 -2.64 2.34
N ILE A 42 3.70 -3.43 2.38
CA ILE A 42 3.97 -4.44 1.34
C ILE A 42 2.98 -5.59 1.48
N GLY A 43 2.37 -5.99 0.36
CA GLY A 43 1.41 -7.10 0.33
C GLY A 43 0.00 -6.73 0.81
N TYR A 44 -0.33 -5.44 0.91
CA TYR A 44 -1.70 -5.02 1.20
C TYR A 44 -2.63 -5.40 0.03
N GLU A 45 -3.44 -6.42 0.23
CA GLU A 45 -4.38 -6.96 -0.75
C GLU A 45 -5.80 -6.97 -0.17
N PRO A 46 -6.53 -5.84 -0.25
CA PRO A 46 -7.91 -5.78 0.22
C PRO A 46 -8.83 -6.57 -0.70
N ILE A 47 -9.93 -7.07 -0.13
CA ILE A 47 -11.00 -7.69 -0.92
C ILE A 47 -11.65 -6.59 -1.78
N GLN A 48 -11.54 -6.74 -3.10
CA GLN A 48 -12.16 -5.83 -4.06
C GLN A 48 -13.62 -6.21 -4.32
N PRO A 49 -14.50 -5.26 -4.68
CA PRO A 49 -15.89 -5.55 -5.05
C PRO A 49 -15.96 -6.47 -6.28
N VAL A 50 -15.01 -6.33 -7.21
CA VAL A 50 -14.87 -7.16 -8.40
C VAL A 50 -13.45 -7.74 -8.41
N PRO A 51 -13.28 -9.07 -8.51
CA PRO A 51 -11.96 -9.64 -8.65
C PRO A 51 -11.40 -9.31 -10.03
N PHE A 52 -10.40 -8.43 -10.07
CA PHE A 52 -9.75 -7.99 -11.31
C PHE A 52 -8.32 -8.54 -11.39
N PRO A 53 -8.10 -9.70 -12.02
CA PRO A 53 -6.76 -10.26 -12.21
C PRO A 53 -6.03 -9.47 -13.29
N HIS A 54 -5.12 -8.59 -12.90
CA HIS A 54 -4.28 -7.83 -13.83
C HIS A 54 -3.46 -8.75 -14.75
N ASP A 55 -3.06 -9.93 -14.28
CA ASP A 55 -2.27 -10.90 -15.08
C ASP A 55 -2.98 -11.35 -16.36
N ILE A 56 -4.28 -11.66 -16.29
CA ILE A 56 -5.04 -12.06 -17.48
C ILE A 56 -5.08 -10.91 -18.49
N HIS A 57 -5.32 -9.70 -17.99
CA HIS A 57 -5.51 -8.52 -18.82
C HIS A 57 -4.21 -8.00 -19.44
N VAL A 58 -3.11 -8.00 -18.69
CA VAL A 58 -1.82 -7.45 -19.11
C VAL A 58 -0.92 -8.54 -19.67
N SER A 59 -0.63 -9.60 -18.90
CA SER A 59 0.34 -10.62 -19.30
C SER A 59 -0.20 -11.52 -20.41
N GLN A 60 -1.45 -11.97 -20.32
CA GLN A 60 -2.01 -12.96 -21.25
C GLN A 60 -2.63 -12.32 -22.50
N LEU A 61 -3.33 -11.20 -22.33
CA LEU A 61 -3.98 -10.47 -23.43
C LEU A 61 -3.12 -9.34 -24.02
N GLY A 62 -2.02 -8.97 -23.36
CA GLY A 62 -1.09 -7.96 -23.87
C GLY A 62 -1.64 -6.54 -23.87
N MET A 63 -2.65 -6.23 -23.03
CA MET A 63 -3.23 -4.89 -23.01
C MET A 63 -2.28 -3.87 -22.40
N ASP A 64 -2.17 -2.73 -23.06
CA ASP A 64 -1.40 -1.59 -22.56
C ASP A 64 -2.08 -1.00 -21.30
N CYS A 65 -1.28 -0.64 -20.30
CA CYS A 65 -1.75 -0.08 -19.03
C CYS A 65 -2.67 1.13 -19.21
N ARG A 66 -2.43 1.94 -20.26
CA ARG A 66 -3.15 3.18 -20.57
C ARG A 66 -4.55 2.92 -21.11
N TYR A 67 -4.86 1.69 -21.52
CA TYR A 67 -6.20 1.34 -21.96
C TYR A 67 -7.23 1.53 -20.83
N CYS A 68 -6.87 1.11 -19.60
CA CYS A 68 -7.70 1.30 -18.42
C CYS A 68 -7.36 2.60 -17.67
N HIS A 69 -6.07 2.92 -17.58
CA HIS A 69 -5.54 4.08 -16.86
C HIS A 69 -5.26 5.25 -17.80
N SER A 70 -6.28 5.68 -18.53
CA SER A 70 -6.17 6.62 -19.66
C SER A 70 -5.57 7.97 -19.32
N PHE A 71 -5.64 8.41 -18.06
CA PHE A 71 -5.10 9.70 -17.63
C PHE A 71 -3.70 9.64 -17.03
N VAL A 72 -3.04 8.47 -17.04
CA VAL A 72 -1.72 8.30 -16.42
C VAL A 72 -0.64 9.24 -16.99
N GLU A 73 -0.75 9.64 -18.25
CA GLU A 73 0.22 10.53 -18.90
C GLU A 73 -0.16 12.03 -18.81
N MET A 74 -1.40 12.34 -18.42
CA MET A 74 -1.99 13.67 -18.58
C MET A 74 -2.43 14.32 -17.27
N ALA A 75 -2.73 13.52 -16.23
CA ALA A 75 -3.22 14.00 -14.96
C ALA A 75 -2.24 13.68 -13.82
N ALA A 76 -2.27 14.50 -12.77
CA ALA A 76 -1.46 14.27 -11.56
C ALA A 76 -1.83 12.96 -10.84
N GLN A 77 -3.09 12.54 -10.95
CA GLN A 77 -3.60 11.28 -10.45
C GLN A 77 -4.24 10.50 -11.59
N SER A 78 -3.83 9.24 -11.75
CA SER A 78 -4.43 8.36 -12.74
C SER A 78 -5.83 7.92 -12.33
N ASN A 79 -6.70 7.75 -13.30
CA ASN A 79 -8.05 7.26 -13.08
C ASN A 79 -8.07 5.75 -12.82
N VAL A 80 -9.09 5.31 -12.09
CA VAL A 80 -9.61 3.94 -12.22
C VAL A 80 -10.57 3.93 -13.42
N PRO A 81 -10.59 2.88 -14.27
CA PRO A 81 -11.46 2.85 -15.43
C PRO A 81 -12.93 2.98 -15.04
N ASN A 82 -13.70 3.62 -15.91
CA ASN A 82 -15.15 3.61 -15.78
C ASN A 82 -15.70 2.22 -16.14
N THR A 83 -16.96 1.97 -15.78
CA THR A 83 -17.64 0.70 -16.09
C THR A 83 -17.74 0.44 -17.59
N GLN A 84 -17.78 1.49 -18.42
CA GLN A 84 -17.83 1.36 -19.87
C GLN A 84 -16.60 0.66 -20.42
N THR A 85 -15.39 0.95 -19.91
CA THR A 85 -14.16 0.26 -20.31
C THR A 85 -14.27 -1.26 -20.13
N CYS A 86 -14.86 -1.71 -19.02
CA CYS A 86 -15.10 -3.13 -18.77
C CYS A 86 -16.14 -3.70 -19.76
N MET A 87 -17.21 -2.96 -20.02
CA MET A 87 -18.32 -3.41 -20.85
C MET A 87 -18.01 -3.42 -22.36
N ASN A 88 -16.94 -2.76 -22.81
CA ASN A 88 -16.46 -2.86 -24.18
C ASN A 88 -16.23 -4.32 -24.62
N CYS A 89 -15.78 -5.17 -23.69
CA CYS A 89 -15.55 -6.60 -23.96
C CYS A 89 -16.51 -7.50 -23.20
N HIS A 90 -16.84 -7.18 -21.93
CA HIS A 90 -17.62 -8.07 -21.07
C HIS A 90 -19.12 -8.14 -21.40
N THR A 91 -19.56 -7.42 -22.43
CA THR A 91 -20.86 -7.69 -23.09
C THR A 91 -20.86 -9.02 -23.85
N GLN A 92 -19.69 -9.54 -24.22
CA GLN A 92 -19.52 -10.77 -24.99
C GLN A 92 -18.60 -11.78 -24.29
N VAL A 93 -17.53 -11.30 -23.64
CA VAL A 93 -16.53 -12.12 -22.96
C VAL A 93 -16.91 -12.33 -21.50
N GLN A 94 -17.01 -13.59 -21.05
CA GLN A 94 -17.36 -13.91 -19.65
C GLN A 94 -18.68 -13.25 -19.20
N LYS A 95 -19.58 -12.95 -20.14
CA LYS A 95 -20.79 -12.15 -19.93
C LYS A 95 -21.62 -12.59 -18.72
N ASP A 96 -21.81 -13.90 -18.56
CA ASP A 96 -22.67 -14.50 -17.54
C ASP A 96 -21.88 -14.94 -16.28
N ASN A 97 -20.60 -14.56 -16.18
CA ASN A 97 -19.79 -14.89 -15.02
C ASN A 97 -20.36 -14.20 -13.77
N PRO A 98 -20.67 -14.92 -12.68
CA PRO A 98 -21.24 -14.32 -11.48
C PRO A 98 -20.31 -13.29 -10.83
N LYS A 99 -18.99 -13.44 -11.00
CA LYS A 99 -18.00 -12.49 -10.46
C LYS A 99 -18.09 -11.09 -11.07
N LEU A 100 -18.68 -10.96 -12.27
CA LEU A 100 -18.88 -9.68 -12.95
C LEU A 100 -20.23 -9.03 -12.62
N GLU A 101 -21.03 -9.60 -11.71
CA GLU A 101 -22.31 -9.00 -11.34
C GLU A 101 -22.20 -7.53 -10.88
N PRO A 102 -21.19 -7.12 -10.08
CA PRO A 102 -21.08 -5.72 -9.70
C PRO A 102 -20.80 -4.79 -10.88
N VAL A 103 -20.05 -5.24 -11.90
CA VAL A 103 -19.83 -4.49 -13.14
C VAL A 103 -21.13 -4.36 -13.93
N ARG A 104 -21.91 -5.44 -14.05
CA ARG A 104 -23.22 -5.42 -14.73
C ARG A 104 -24.23 -4.56 -13.98
N ALA A 105 -24.25 -4.61 -12.66
CA ALA A 105 -25.10 -3.77 -11.83
C ALA A 105 -24.73 -2.29 -12.00
N SER A 106 -23.43 -1.98 -12.00
CA SER A 106 -22.92 -0.64 -12.29
C SER A 106 -23.33 -0.16 -13.68
N TRP A 107 -23.26 -1.02 -14.70
CA TRP A 107 -23.68 -0.69 -16.06
C TRP A 107 -25.17 -0.38 -16.17
N LYS A 108 -26.03 -1.17 -15.49
CA LYS A 108 -27.49 -0.99 -15.50
C LYS A 108 -27.95 0.23 -14.72
N THR A 109 -27.31 0.50 -13.58
CA THR A 109 -27.74 1.56 -12.65
C THR A 109 -27.08 2.91 -12.94
N GLY A 110 -25.93 2.91 -13.63
CA GLY A 110 -25.10 4.09 -13.80
C GLY A 110 -24.23 4.43 -12.59
N ASN A 111 -24.41 3.75 -11.45
CA ASN A 111 -23.58 3.94 -10.27
C ASN A 111 -22.20 3.29 -10.48
N PRO A 112 -21.09 3.95 -10.11
CA PRO A 112 -19.75 3.38 -10.29
C PRO A 112 -19.51 2.16 -9.39
N VAL A 113 -18.52 1.35 -9.77
CA VAL A 113 -18.01 0.30 -8.88
C VAL A 113 -17.21 0.94 -7.75
N GLU A 114 -17.55 0.62 -6.51
CA GLU A 114 -16.92 1.17 -5.30
C GLU A 114 -15.59 0.46 -4.98
N TRP A 115 -14.55 0.81 -5.73
CA TRP A 115 -13.22 0.21 -5.60
C TRP A 115 -12.56 0.53 -4.25
N VAL A 116 -11.84 -0.46 -3.70
CA VAL A 116 -11.01 -0.26 -2.51
C VAL A 116 -9.61 0.15 -2.95
N TRP A 117 -9.26 1.41 -2.72
CA TRP A 117 -7.93 1.93 -3.04
C TRP A 117 -6.82 1.24 -2.25
N ILE A 118 -5.82 0.73 -2.97
CA ILE A 118 -4.61 0.11 -2.40
C ILE A 118 -3.59 1.20 -2.03
N TYR A 119 -3.37 2.14 -2.95
CA TYR A 119 -2.48 3.28 -2.74
C TYR A 119 -3.32 4.52 -2.45
N ARG A 120 -3.22 5.02 -1.22
CA ARG A 120 -3.76 6.33 -0.83
C ARG A 120 -2.63 7.20 -0.30
N THR A 121 -2.59 8.43 -0.80
CA THR A 121 -1.87 9.54 -0.19
C THR A 121 -2.65 10.05 1.03
N VAL A 122 -2.15 11.09 1.68
CA VAL A 122 -2.68 11.55 2.97
C VAL A 122 -3.95 12.40 2.84
N ASP A 123 -4.21 12.92 1.65
CA ASP A 123 -5.39 13.66 1.21
C ASP A 123 -6.57 12.73 0.86
#